data_AF-A0AAD3N0T1-F1
#
_entry.id   AF-A0AAD3N0T1-F1
#
_cell.length_a   1.000
_cell.length_b   1.000
_cell.length_c   1.000
_cell.angle_alpha   90.00
_cell.angle_beta   90.00
_cell.angle_gamma   90.00
#
_symmetry.space_group_name_H-M   'P 1'
#
loop_
_entity.id
_entity.type
_entity.pdbx_description
1 polymer ?
#
loop_
_entity_poly.entity_id
_entity_poly.type
_entity_poly.pdbx_seq_one_letter_code
_entity_poly.pdbx_strand_id
1 'polypeptide(L)' 'ITRVVLTKGWRCLECTVCEACGEASDPGRLLLCDDCDISYHTYCLDPPLHTVPKGAWKCK' A
#
# COMPACT_ATOMS: atom_id res chain seq x y z
N ILE A 1 -8.65 -11.07 9.07
CA ILE A 1 -9.30 -9.87 8.49
C ILE A 1 -8.76 -8.67 9.26
N THR A 2 -8.07 -7.75 8.59
CA THR A 2 -7.50 -6.55 9.24
C THR A 2 -8.62 -5.58 9.63
N ARG A 3 -8.36 -4.72 10.63
CA ARG A 3 -9.34 -3.70 11.05
C ARG A 3 -9.74 -2.78 9.90
N VAL A 4 -8.84 -2.54 8.94
CA VAL A 4 -9.11 -1.74 7.74
C VAL A 4 -10.10 -2.41 6.81
N VAL A 5 -10.00 -3.73 6.58
CA VAL A 5 -10.99 -4.45 5.77
C VAL A 5 -12.40 -4.36 6.38
N LEU A 6 -12.51 -4.30 7.71
CA LEU A 6 -13.78 -4.11 8.41
C LEU A 6 -14.31 -2.67 8.31
N THR A 7 -13.43 -1.65 8.32
CA THR A 7 -13.85 -0.24 8.37
C THR A 7 -13.93 0.45 7.00
N LYS A 8 -13.05 0.09 6.06
CA LYS A 8 -12.97 0.66 4.70
C LYS A 8 -13.50 -0.29 3.61
N GLY A 9 -13.85 -1.52 3.99
CA GLY A 9 -14.25 -2.56 3.05
C GLY A 9 -13.07 -3.29 2.42
N TRP A 10 -13.34 -4.48 1.91
CA TRP A 10 -12.37 -5.26 1.14
C TRP A 10 -12.19 -4.64 -0.25
N ARG A 11 -10.94 -4.54 -0.72
CA ARG A 11 -10.60 -4.24 -2.11
C ARG A 11 -9.98 -5.48 -2.74
N CYS A 12 -10.32 -5.74 -3.99
CA CYS A 12 -9.66 -6.78 -4.76
C CYS A 12 -8.17 -6.42 -4.99
N LEU A 13 -7.32 -7.42 -5.24
CA LEU A 13 -5.89 -7.19 -5.49
C LEU A 13 -5.66 -6.21 -6.66
N GLU A 14 -6.48 -6.31 -7.71
CA GLU A 14 -6.45 -5.42 -8.89
C GLU A 14 -7.12 -4.06 -8.65
N CYS A 15 -7.86 -3.92 -7.56
CA CYS A 15 -8.60 -2.72 -7.15
C CYS A 15 -7.82 -1.89 -6.12
N THR A 16 -6.62 -2.33 -5.76
CA THR A 16 -5.82 -1.74 -4.70
C THR A 16 -5.10 -0.52 -5.26
N VAL A 17 -5.35 0.65 -4.65
CA VAL A 17 -4.81 1.95 -5.09
C VAL A 17 -3.85 2.51 -4.06
N CYS A 18 -2.90 3.31 -4.49
CA CYS A 18 -2.05 4.05 -3.57
C CYS A 18 -2.88 5.08 -2.78
N GLU A 19 -2.83 5.06 -1.44
CA GLU A 19 -3.59 6.02 -0.61
C GLU A 19 -3.05 7.46 -0.71
N ALA A 20 -1.85 7.66 -1.28
CA ALA A 20 -1.27 8.99 -1.47
C ALA A 20 -1.68 9.66 -2.80
N CYS A 21 -1.72 8.90 -3.91
CA CYS A 21 -2.06 9.46 -5.23
C CYS A 21 -3.41 8.99 -5.80
N GLY A 22 -4.03 7.97 -5.22
CA GLY A 22 -5.31 7.41 -5.66
C GLY A 22 -5.23 6.48 -6.88
N GLU A 23 -4.04 6.27 -7.44
CA GLU A 23 -3.83 5.48 -8.66
C GLU A 23 -3.43 4.03 -8.36
N ALA A 24 -3.84 3.11 -9.24
CA ALA A 24 -3.44 1.68 -9.24
C ALA A 24 -2.25 1.36 -10.17
N SER A 25 -1.64 2.39 -10.76
CA SER A 25 -0.49 2.26 -11.67
C SER A 25 0.72 1.60 -11.01
N ASP A 26 1.69 1.13 -11.78
CA ASP A 26 2.97 0.60 -11.26
C ASP A 26 2.83 -0.40 -10.08
N PRO A 27 2.06 -1.50 -10.23
CA PRO A 27 1.80 -2.45 -9.14
C PRO A 27 3.09 -3.07 -8.58
N GLY A 28 4.15 -3.20 -9.38
CA GLY A 28 5.46 -3.68 -8.93
C GLY A 28 6.20 -2.76 -7.96
N ARG A 29 5.73 -1.51 -7.80
CA ARG A 29 6.23 -0.53 -6.82
C ARG A 29 5.16 -0.19 -5.78
N LEU A 30 4.05 -0.91 -5.74
CA LEU A 30 2.98 -0.70 -4.77
C LEU A 30 3.25 -1.59 -3.55
N LEU A 31 3.49 -0.96 -2.40
CA LEU A 31 3.73 -1.63 -1.12
C LEU A 31 2.42 -1.76 -0.36
N LEU A 32 2.15 -2.94 0.20
CA LEU A 32 1.06 -3.15 1.15
C LEU A 32 1.63 -3.12 2.57
N CYS A 33 0.95 -2.40 3.46
CA CYS A 33 1.30 -2.35 4.87
C CYS A 33 0.87 -3.65 5.57
N ASP A 34 1.80 -4.31 6.24
CA ASP A 34 1.55 -5.58 6.94
C ASP A 34 0.55 -5.47 8.11
N ASP A 35 0.35 -4.28 8.69
CA ASP A 35 -0.55 -4.09 9.85
C ASP A 35 -1.97 -3.66 9.44
N CYS A 36 -2.08 -2.81 8.43
CA CYS A 36 -3.35 -2.15 8.09
C CYS A 36 -3.81 -2.37 6.65
N ASP A 37 -3.09 -3.14 5.84
CA ASP A 37 -3.53 -3.58 4.50
C ASP A 37 -3.81 -2.40 3.53
N ILE A 38 -3.25 -1.23 3.84
CA ILE A 38 -3.27 -0.07 2.95
C ILE A 38 -2.02 -0.05 2.08
N SER A 39 -2.15 0.56 0.91
CA SER A 39 -1.15 0.52 -0.13
C SER A 39 -0.57 1.88 -0.46
N TYR A 40 0.73 1.92 -0.74
CA TYR A 40 1.44 3.12 -1.18
C TYR A 40 2.49 2.77 -2.22
N HIS A 41 2.68 3.62 -3.23
CA HIS A 41 3.85 3.49 -4.10
C HIS A 41 5.12 3.81 -3.33
N THR A 42 6.22 3.11 -3.63
CA THR A 42 7.52 3.37 -3.03
C THR A 42 7.90 4.86 -3.12
N TYR A 43 7.60 5.52 -4.24
CA TYR A 43 7.91 6.93 -4.49
C TYR A 43 6.85 7.93 -3.99
N CYS A 44 5.66 7.47 -3.59
CA CYS A 44 4.65 8.33 -2.98
C CYS A 44 4.81 8.44 -1.45
N LEU A 45 5.75 7.71 -0.87
CA LEU A 45 6.08 7.78 0.55
C LEU A 45 6.88 9.04 0.89
N ASP A 46 6.83 9.44 2.16
CA ASP A 46 7.68 10.48 2.74
C ASP A 46 8.51 9.90 3.90
N PRO A 47 9.83 9.71 3.75
CA PRO A 47 10.62 9.89 2.53
C PRO A 47 10.36 8.78 1.48
N PRO A 48 10.59 9.06 0.18
CA PRO A 48 10.38 8.07 -0.88
C PRO A 48 11.40 6.94 -0.82
N LEU A 49 10.91 5.72 -1.02
CA LEU A 49 11.72 4.53 -1.17
C LEU A 49 12.09 4.33 -2.65
N HIS A 50 13.39 4.10 -2.88
CA HIS A 50 13.91 3.83 -4.23
C HIS A 50 13.70 2.37 -4.64
N THR A 51 13.56 1.47 -3.67
CA THR A 51 13.45 0.03 -3.85
C THR A 51 12.39 -0.56 -2.93
N VAL A 52 11.80 -1.68 -3.35
CA VAL A 52 10.88 -2.46 -2.52
C VAL A 52 11.69 -3.09 -1.37
N PRO A 53 11.30 -2.90 -0.11
CA PRO A 53 11.98 -3.52 1.02
C PRO A 53 11.85 -5.04 0.96
N LYS A 54 12.91 -5.76 1.34
CA LYS A 54 12.95 -7.23 1.29
C LYS A 54 12.16 -7.93 2.41
N GLY A 55 11.63 -7.17 3.37
CA GLY A 55 10.93 -7.68 4.54
C GLY A 55 9.67 -6.87 4.83
N ALA A 56 9.13 -7.07 6.02
CA ALA A 56 7.90 -6.42 6.45
C ALA A 56 8.01 -4.88 6.31
N TRP A 57 6.96 -4.29 5.76
CA TRP A 57 6.84 -2.85 5.60
C TRP A 57 5.57 -2.35 6.29
N LYS A 58 5.72 -1.25 7.01
CA LYS A 58 4.64 -0.60 7.74
C LYS A 58 4.56 0.86 7.32
N CYS A 59 3.35 1.30 7.00
CA CYS A 59 3.08 2.73 6.83
C CYS A 59 3.28 3.46 8.16
N LYS A 60 3.59 4.76 8.10
CA LYS A 60 3.68 5.62 9.29
C LYS A 60 2.30 6.07 9.77
#